data_AF-A0A6G4WU65-F1
#
_entry.id   AF-A0A6G4WU65-F1
#
_cell.length_a   1.000
_cell.length_b   1.000
_cell.length_c   1.000
_cell.angle_alpha   90.00
_cell.angle_beta   90.00
_cell.angle_gamma   90.00
#
_symmetry.space_group_name_H-M   'P 1'
#
loop_
_entity.id
_entity.type
_entity.pdbx_description
1 polymer ?
#
loop_
_entity_poly.entity_id
_entity_poly.type
_entity_poly.pdbx_seq_one_letter_code
_entity_poly.pdbx_strand_id
1 'polypeptide(L)'
;MTATGAVLLVLAATAVWLYRHHYPYPRPRTGAGASAAARGRQLRTPLVRLAELAGIRTRAGRLAQRYAAGAAGELATAAQLAPLRREGWTLLHDRALPRGRANVDHLAVSPRGTAVLVDTKHWSARWRVRVVGGRLLHGTRDVTARLDGTRHEAAAVTAALGAPVVPLVVMHGAPVDGGELQLGGIRIVPADRAAAVIRALDHTPAHRTSDDLAARAERLLPPYRR
;
A
#
# COMPACT_ATOMS: atom_id res chain seq x y z
N MET A 1 -10.56 21.60 -46.49
CA MET A 1 -10.52 20.37 -45.65
C MET A 1 -11.04 19.22 -46.48
N THR A 2 -10.25 18.17 -46.69
CA THR A 2 -10.68 16.97 -47.43
C THR A 2 -11.72 16.21 -46.60
N ALA A 3 -12.71 15.60 -47.26
CA ALA A 3 -13.81 14.86 -46.60
C ALA A 3 -13.29 13.82 -45.58
N THR A 4 -12.11 13.25 -45.83
CA THR A 4 -11.40 12.31 -44.95
C THR A 4 -11.00 12.93 -43.59
N GLY A 5 -10.61 14.20 -43.56
CA GLY A 5 -10.20 14.88 -42.32
C GLY A 5 -11.39 15.18 -41.39
N ALA A 6 -12.55 15.47 -41.96
CA ALA A 6 -13.78 15.71 -41.19
C ALA A 6 -14.30 14.41 -40.54
N VAL A 7 -14.25 13.29 -41.25
CA VAL A 7 -14.66 11.97 -40.73
C VAL A 7 -13.77 11.52 -39.57
N LEU A 8 -12.46 11.72 -39.66
CA LEU A 8 -11.52 11.38 -38.57
C LEU A 8 -11.77 12.21 -37.31
N LEU A 9 -12.09 13.50 -37.44
CA LEU A 9 -12.42 14.38 -36.31
C LEU A 9 -13.72 13.96 -35.62
N VAL A 10 -14.75 13.61 -36.38
CA VAL A 10 -16.02 13.12 -35.82
C VAL A 10 -15.80 11.80 -35.10
N LEU A 11 -15.08 10.84 -35.69
CA LEU A 11 -14.78 9.56 -35.04
C LEU A 11 -13.97 9.75 -33.74
N ALA A 12 -12.98 10.65 -33.74
CA ALA A 12 -12.20 10.96 -32.54
C ALA A 12 -13.06 11.63 -31.46
N ALA A 13 -13.92 12.59 -31.83
CA ALA A 13 -14.83 13.27 -30.91
C ALA A 13 -15.86 12.31 -30.32
N THR A 14 -16.44 11.43 -31.13
CA THR A 14 -17.37 10.38 -30.70
C THR A 14 -16.67 9.36 -29.80
N ALA A 15 -15.44 8.95 -30.10
CA ALA A 15 -14.66 8.07 -29.25
C ALA A 15 -14.35 8.72 -27.88
N VAL A 16 -14.02 10.02 -27.85
CA VAL A 16 -13.81 10.77 -26.60
C VAL A 16 -15.11 10.94 -25.82
N TRP A 17 -16.23 11.23 -26.51
CA TRP A 17 -17.55 11.36 -25.91
C TRP A 17 -18.02 10.03 -25.32
N LEU A 18 -17.95 8.93 -26.07
CA LEU A 18 -18.25 7.58 -25.61
C LEU A 18 -17.34 7.16 -24.45
N TYR A 19 -16.04 7.46 -24.52
CA TYR A 19 -15.11 7.19 -23.42
C TYR A 19 -15.52 7.94 -22.15
N ARG A 20 -15.89 9.22 -22.26
CA ARG A 20 -16.32 10.03 -21.11
C ARG A 20 -17.68 9.62 -20.55
N HIS A 21 -18.60 9.16 -21.39
CA HIS A 21 -19.98 8.84 -20.97
C HIS A 21 -20.20 7.37 -20.58
N HIS A 22 -19.43 6.43 -21.13
CA HIS A 22 -19.59 4.99 -20.85
C HIS A 22 -18.54 4.44 -19.88
N TYR A 23 -17.49 5.19 -19.56
CA TYR A 23 -16.62 4.91 -18.42
C TYR A 23 -16.91 5.92 -17.31
N PRO A 24 -17.99 5.74 -16.52
CA PRO A 24 -18.20 6.56 -15.34
C PRO A 24 -16.95 6.50 -14.47
N TYR A 25 -16.50 7.64 -13.95
CA TYR A 25 -15.45 7.67 -12.94
C TYR A 25 -15.81 6.65 -11.85
N PRO A 26 -15.02 5.57 -11.67
CA PRO A 26 -15.36 4.56 -10.69
C PRO A 26 -15.46 5.24 -9.33
N ARG A 27 -16.54 4.99 -8.59
CA ARG A 27 -16.71 5.47 -7.22
C ARG A 27 -15.42 5.18 -6.44
N PRO A 28 -14.94 6.10 -5.58
CA PRO A 28 -13.77 5.84 -4.75
C PRO A 28 -14.01 4.54 -3.97
N ARG A 29 -13.26 3.49 -4.29
CA ARG A 29 -13.25 2.28 -3.45
C ARG A 29 -12.37 2.60 -2.26
N THR A 30 -12.78 2.17 -1.08
CA THR A 30 -11.95 2.21 0.14
C THR A 30 -11.47 0.79 0.45
N GLY A 31 -10.30 0.67 1.07
CA GLY A 31 -9.75 -0.62 1.47
C GLY A 31 -8.36 -0.86 0.86
N ALA A 32 -7.77 -2.01 1.19
CA ALA A 32 -6.40 -2.34 0.79
C ALA A 32 -6.17 -2.15 -0.73
N GLY A 33 -5.10 -1.45 -1.10
CA GLY A 33 -4.72 -1.21 -2.48
C GLY A 33 -5.61 -0.22 -3.23
N ALA A 34 -6.65 0.36 -2.62
CA ALA A 34 -7.65 1.11 -3.36
C ALA A 34 -7.10 2.44 -3.90
N SER A 35 -6.36 3.19 -3.07
CA SER A 35 -5.64 4.41 -3.47
C SER A 35 -4.57 4.13 -4.54
N ALA A 36 -3.76 3.09 -4.38
CA ALA A 36 -2.77 2.66 -5.37
C ALA A 36 -3.42 2.26 -6.71
N ALA A 37 -4.51 1.48 -6.67
CA ALA A 37 -5.25 1.10 -7.86
C ALA A 37 -5.88 2.30 -8.59
N ALA A 38 -6.38 3.29 -7.83
CA ALA A 38 -6.90 4.54 -8.40
C ALA A 38 -5.81 5.31 -9.15
N ARG A 39 -4.62 5.46 -8.56
CA ARG A 39 -3.46 6.08 -9.21
C ARG A 39 -3.03 5.34 -10.46
N GLY A 40 -3.02 4.00 -10.43
CA GLY A 40 -2.73 3.17 -11.59
C GLY A 40 -3.68 3.42 -12.76
N ARG A 41 -4.98 3.58 -12.48
CA ARG A 41 -6.00 3.89 -13.51
C ARG A 41 -5.82 5.29 -14.10
N GLN A 42 -5.56 6.29 -13.27
CA GLN A 42 -5.38 7.69 -13.70
C GLN A 42 -4.22 7.84 -14.69
N LEU A 43 -3.14 7.06 -14.54
CA LEU A 43 -1.97 7.11 -15.41
C LEU A 43 -2.17 6.41 -16.77
N ARG A 44 -3.16 5.51 -16.90
CA ARG A 44 -3.47 4.80 -18.15
C ARG A 44 -4.49 5.57 -18.99
N THR A 45 -4.11 6.77 -19.42
CA THR A 45 -4.88 7.59 -20.35
C THR A 45 -5.05 6.89 -21.72
N PRO A 46 -6.01 7.30 -22.57
CA PRO A 46 -6.18 6.70 -23.90
C PRO A 46 -4.89 6.70 -24.74
N LEU A 47 -4.12 7.80 -24.71
CA LEU A 47 -2.83 7.89 -25.42
C LEU A 47 -1.80 6.89 -24.90
N VAL A 48 -1.74 6.69 -23.59
CA VAL A 48 -0.85 5.71 -22.97
C VAL A 48 -1.23 4.30 -23.40
N ARG A 49 -2.53 3.98 -23.47
CA ARG A 49 -3.03 2.66 -23.91
C ARG A 49 -2.73 2.42 -25.40
N LEU A 50 -2.94 3.41 -26.25
CA LEU A 50 -2.62 3.32 -27.68
C LEU A 50 -1.11 3.12 -27.89
N ALA A 51 -0.28 3.87 -27.17
CA ALA A 51 1.17 3.68 -27.21
C ALA A 51 1.59 2.27 -26.77
N GLU A 52 1.00 1.74 -25.69
CA GLU A 52 1.28 0.37 -25.22
C GLU A 52 0.82 -0.70 -26.24
N LEU A 53 -0.34 -0.52 -26.90
CA LEU A 53 -0.80 -1.40 -27.98
C LEU A 53 0.16 -1.42 -29.18
N ALA A 54 0.80 -0.28 -29.47
CA ALA A 54 1.86 -0.17 -30.46
C ALA A 54 3.23 -0.68 -29.98
N GLY A 55 3.30 -1.31 -28.79
CA GLY A 55 4.54 -1.83 -28.20
C GLY A 55 5.44 -0.77 -27.55
N ILE A 56 5.00 0.50 -27.47
CA ILE A 56 5.78 1.61 -26.92
C ILE A 56 5.61 1.67 -25.40
N ARG A 57 6.70 1.40 -24.68
CA ARG A 57 6.72 1.48 -23.21
C ARG A 57 6.84 2.93 -22.73
N THR A 58 5.72 3.54 -22.37
CA THR A 58 5.70 4.90 -21.82
C THR A 58 6.12 4.95 -20.34
N ARG A 59 6.59 6.11 -19.88
CA ARG A 59 6.87 6.34 -18.44
C ARG A 59 5.61 6.21 -17.59
N ALA A 60 4.49 6.76 -18.06
CA ALA A 60 3.20 6.69 -17.39
C ALA A 60 2.69 5.24 -17.29
N GLY A 61 2.83 4.44 -18.35
CA GLY A 61 2.50 3.01 -18.35
C GLY A 61 3.31 2.21 -17.34
N ARG A 62 4.64 2.40 -17.30
CA ARG A 62 5.51 1.78 -16.28
C ARG A 62 5.12 2.18 -14.86
N LEU A 63 4.78 3.46 -14.64
CA LEU A 63 4.34 3.92 -13.33
C LEU A 63 2.97 3.33 -12.95
N ALA A 64 2.04 3.23 -13.89
CA ALA A 64 0.75 2.57 -13.69
C ALA A 64 0.90 1.10 -13.30
N GLN A 65 1.81 0.38 -13.96
CA GLN A 65 2.13 -1.02 -13.63
C GLN A 65 2.69 -1.15 -12.20
N ARG A 66 3.56 -0.22 -11.78
CA ARG A 66 4.07 -0.19 -10.39
C ARG A 66 2.95 0.02 -9.38
N TYR A 67 2.04 0.95 -9.64
CA TYR A 67 0.86 1.17 -8.79
C TYR A 67 -0.05 -0.05 -8.73
N ALA A 68 -0.27 -0.73 -9.86
CA ALA A 68 -1.07 -1.96 -9.91
C ALA A 68 -0.41 -3.10 -9.10
N ALA A 69 0.92 -3.25 -9.22
CA ALA A 69 1.67 -4.24 -8.45
C ALA A 69 1.64 -3.95 -6.94
N GLY A 70 1.72 -2.67 -6.55
CA GLY A 70 1.54 -2.22 -5.17
C GLY A 70 0.15 -2.57 -4.63
N ALA A 71 -0.90 -2.18 -5.36
CA ALA A 71 -2.28 -2.49 -4.98
C ALA A 71 -2.54 -4.00 -4.84
N ALA A 72 -1.98 -4.82 -5.74
CA ALA A 72 -2.07 -6.27 -5.65
C ALA A 72 -1.36 -6.81 -4.40
N GLY A 73 -0.19 -6.26 -4.05
CA GLY A 73 0.51 -6.58 -2.81
C GLY A 73 -0.32 -6.24 -1.57
N GLU A 74 -0.87 -5.03 -1.49
CA GLU A 74 -1.71 -4.60 -0.37
C GLU A 74 -2.96 -5.48 -0.21
N LEU A 75 -3.62 -5.85 -1.31
CA LEU A 75 -4.75 -6.78 -1.28
C LEU A 75 -4.33 -8.16 -0.77
N ALA A 76 -3.18 -8.67 -1.21
CA ALA A 76 -2.65 -9.95 -0.76
C ALA A 76 -2.27 -9.90 0.73
N THR A 77 -1.63 -8.82 1.20
CA THR A 77 -1.39 -8.61 2.64
C THR A 77 -2.69 -8.60 3.42
N ALA A 78 -3.70 -7.84 2.98
CA ALA A 78 -4.99 -7.80 3.67
C ALA A 78 -5.66 -9.17 3.76
N ALA A 79 -5.52 -10.03 2.73
CA ALA A 79 -5.97 -11.41 2.76
C ALA A 79 -5.21 -12.26 3.79
N GLN A 80 -3.88 -12.12 3.88
CA GLN A 80 -3.06 -12.79 4.90
C GLN A 80 -3.42 -12.34 6.33
N LEU A 81 -3.81 -11.08 6.50
CA LEU A 81 -4.21 -10.55 7.81
C LEU A 81 -5.64 -10.88 8.19
N ALA A 82 -6.53 -11.15 7.21
CA ALA A 82 -7.95 -11.37 7.44
C ALA A 82 -8.30 -12.35 8.57
N PRO A 83 -7.58 -13.47 8.79
CA PRO A 83 -7.84 -14.38 9.91
C PRO A 83 -7.79 -13.70 11.29
N LEU A 84 -6.94 -12.67 11.47
CA LEU A 84 -6.79 -11.96 12.75
C LEU A 84 -8.10 -11.29 13.21
N ARG A 85 -9.02 -10.96 12.28
CA ARG A 85 -10.35 -10.43 12.65
C ARG A 85 -11.14 -11.40 13.52
N ARG A 86 -11.02 -12.71 13.28
CA ARG A 86 -11.69 -13.74 14.09
C ARG A 86 -11.10 -13.86 15.49
N GLU A 87 -9.89 -13.35 15.68
CA GLU A 87 -9.17 -13.29 16.96
C GLU A 87 -9.41 -11.95 17.67
N GLY A 88 -10.34 -11.12 17.18
CA GLY A 88 -10.70 -9.83 17.77
C GLY A 88 -9.84 -8.65 17.34
N TRP A 89 -8.90 -8.83 16.41
CA TRP A 89 -8.10 -7.71 15.90
C TRP A 89 -8.94 -6.77 15.02
N THR A 90 -8.81 -5.48 15.26
CA THR A 90 -9.31 -4.45 14.35
C THR A 90 -8.28 -4.20 13.26
N LEU A 91 -8.68 -4.43 12.00
CA LEU A 91 -7.84 -4.22 10.82
C LEU A 91 -8.38 -3.04 10.00
N LEU A 92 -7.64 -1.94 10.01
CA LEU A 92 -7.95 -0.74 9.26
C LEU A 92 -7.04 -0.66 8.02
N HIS A 93 -7.63 -0.63 6.84
CA HIS A 93 -6.87 -0.57 5.58
C HIS A 93 -7.02 0.81 4.92
N ASP A 94 -5.96 1.24 4.22
CA ASP A 94 -5.89 2.45 3.41
C ASP A 94 -6.41 3.69 4.19
N ARG A 95 -5.69 4.04 5.27
CA ARG A 95 -6.09 5.11 6.21
C ARG A 95 -5.32 6.38 5.96
N ALA A 96 -6.01 7.52 5.95
CA ALA A 96 -5.36 8.82 5.82
C ALA A 96 -4.62 9.17 7.12
N LEU A 97 -3.40 9.70 6.98
CA LEU A 97 -2.73 10.35 8.11
C LEU A 97 -3.40 11.70 8.43
N PRO A 98 -3.37 12.18 9.69
CA PRO A 98 -3.99 13.44 10.08
C PRO A 98 -3.42 14.66 9.35
N ARG A 99 -2.17 14.58 8.90
CA ARG A 99 -1.49 15.63 8.14
C ARG A 99 -0.88 15.06 6.87
N GLY A 100 -0.89 15.85 5.80
CA GLY A 100 -0.26 15.51 4.53
C GLY A 100 -1.16 14.73 3.56
N ARG A 101 -0.51 14.05 2.61
CA ARG A 101 -1.17 13.31 1.51
C ARG A 101 -0.88 11.81 1.52
N ALA A 102 -0.13 11.34 2.52
CA ALA A 102 0.23 9.94 2.68
C ALA A 102 -0.92 9.15 3.34
N ASN A 103 -0.90 7.86 3.10
CA ASN A 103 -1.83 6.87 3.62
C ASN A 103 -1.04 5.77 4.32
N VAL A 104 -1.68 5.11 5.27
CA VAL A 104 -1.21 3.87 5.89
C VAL A 104 -1.87 2.71 5.17
N ASP A 105 -1.08 1.79 4.64
CA ASP A 105 -1.57 0.60 3.94
C ASP A 105 -2.49 -0.21 4.86
N HIS A 106 -1.99 -0.65 6.01
CA HIS A 106 -2.80 -1.28 7.05
C HIS A 106 -2.35 -0.92 8.47
N LEU A 107 -3.31 -0.85 9.38
CA LEU A 107 -3.10 -0.78 10.83
C LEU A 107 -3.86 -1.94 11.47
N ALA A 108 -3.15 -2.77 12.23
CA ALA A 108 -3.73 -3.84 13.03
C ALA A 108 -3.70 -3.42 14.50
N VAL A 109 -4.85 -3.41 15.15
CA VAL A 109 -4.98 -3.10 16.59
C VAL A 109 -5.51 -4.35 17.29
N SER A 110 -4.77 -4.86 18.27
CA SER A 110 -5.16 -6.04 19.03
C SER A 110 -6.21 -5.69 20.09
N PRO A 111 -7.01 -6.68 20.55
CA PRO A 111 -7.89 -6.50 21.71
C PRO A 111 -7.14 -6.06 22.98
N ARG A 112 -5.83 -6.36 23.06
CA ARG A 112 -4.97 -6.03 24.19
C ARG A 112 -4.38 -4.62 24.07
N GLY A 113 -4.64 -3.88 22.99
CA GLY A 113 -4.15 -2.52 22.80
C GLY A 113 -2.79 -2.41 22.09
N THR A 114 -2.30 -3.49 21.48
CA THR A 114 -1.10 -3.46 20.62
C THR A 114 -1.47 -2.89 19.26
N ALA A 115 -0.81 -1.82 18.80
CA ALA A 115 -0.96 -1.29 17.46
C ALA A 115 0.26 -1.62 16.57
N VAL A 116 0.01 -2.24 15.42
CA VAL A 116 1.02 -2.60 14.42
C VAL A 116 0.69 -1.93 13.10
N LEU A 117 1.58 -1.04 12.63
CA LEU A 117 1.51 -0.47 11.29
C LEU A 117 2.15 -1.45 10.31
N VAL A 118 1.41 -1.81 9.27
CA VAL A 118 1.85 -2.77 8.25
C VAL A 118 1.97 -2.05 6.91
N ASP A 119 3.20 -1.87 6.46
CA ASP A 119 3.54 -1.30 5.15
C ASP A 119 3.85 -2.42 4.16
N THR A 120 3.21 -2.40 2.99
CA THR A 120 3.36 -3.46 2.00
C THR A 120 4.38 -3.06 0.93
N LYS A 121 5.41 -3.90 0.74
CA LYS A 121 6.41 -3.72 -0.32
C LYS A 121 6.36 -4.90 -1.29
N HIS A 122 6.12 -4.60 -2.57
CA HIS A 122 6.19 -5.60 -3.64
C HIS A 122 7.43 -5.37 -4.49
N TRP A 123 8.48 -6.15 -4.24
CA TRP A 123 9.77 -6.04 -4.94
C TRP A 123 10.03 -7.26 -5.82
N SER A 124 10.95 -7.12 -6.77
CA SER A 124 11.28 -8.20 -7.69
C SER A 124 11.83 -9.42 -6.95
N ALA A 125 11.25 -10.59 -7.24
CA ALA A 125 11.69 -11.89 -6.73
C ALA A 125 13.10 -12.29 -7.19
N ARG A 126 13.64 -11.63 -8.22
CA ARG A 126 14.98 -11.90 -8.75
C ARG A 126 16.09 -11.71 -7.72
N TRP A 127 15.89 -10.82 -6.75
CA TRP A 127 16.91 -10.47 -5.78
C TRP A 127 16.40 -10.62 -4.35
N ARG A 128 17.26 -11.15 -3.49
CA ARG A 128 17.03 -11.29 -2.06
C ARG A 128 17.19 -9.95 -1.34
N VAL A 129 16.37 -9.75 -0.31
CA VAL A 129 16.50 -8.65 0.65
C VAL A 129 17.39 -9.11 1.81
N ARG A 130 18.42 -8.34 2.15
CA ARG A 130 19.38 -8.62 3.22
C ARG A 130 19.66 -7.37 4.05
N VAL A 131 20.01 -7.51 5.32
CA VAL A 131 20.62 -6.43 6.10
C VAL A 131 22.12 -6.71 6.22
N VAL A 132 22.95 -5.77 5.75
CA VAL A 132 24.41 -5.89 5.81
C VAL A 132 24.98 -4.55 6.27
N GLY A 133 25.78 -4.55 7.34
CA GLY A 133 26.42 -3.33 7.86
C GLY A 133 25.43 -2.20 8.17
N GLY A 134 24.25 -2.53 8.71
CA GLY A 134 23.20 -1.55 9.03
C GLY A 134 22.44 -0.99 7.81
N ARG A 135 22.57 -1.61 6.63
CA ARG A 135 21.88 -1.19 5.41
C ARG A 135 20.96 -2.28 4.89
N LEU A 136 19.79 -1.90 4.39
CA LEU A 136 18.89 -2.80 3.69
C LEU A 136 19.31 -2.89 2.22
N LEU A 137 19.70 -4.08 1.78
CA LEU A 137 20.10 -4.36 0.40
C LEU A 137 19.04 -5.18 -0.32
N HIS A 138 18.75 -4.84 -1.57
CA HIS A 138 18.02 -5.68 -2.52
C HIS A 138 18.98 -6.08 -3.65
N GLY A 139 19.50 -7.31 -3.58
CA GLY A 139 20.67 -7.71 -4.36
C GLY A 139 21.93 -6.97 -3.88
N THR A 140 22.49 -6.11 -4.73
CA THR A 140 23.64 -5.24 -4.42
C THR A 140 23.24 -3.79 -4.15
N ARG A 141 21.95 -3.44 -4.35
CA ARG A 141 21.48 -2.06 -4.24
C ARG A 141 21.10 -1.74 -2.80
N ASP A 142 21.65 -0.65 -2.27
CA ASP A 142 21.18 -0.05 -1.02
C ASP A 142 19.79 0.57 -1.23
N VAL A 143 18.84 0.08 -0.47
CA VAL A 143 17.43 0.48 -0.45
C VAL A 143 16.99 0.89 0.95
N THR A 144 17.92 1.22 1.85
CA THR A 144 17.63 1.61 3.24
C THR A 144 16.61 2.76 3.31
N ALA A 145 16.76 3.77 2.46
CA ALA A 145 15.84 4.92 2.37
C ALA A 145 14.39 4.52 2.00
N ARG A 146 14.14 3.29 1.53
CA ARG A 146 12.77 2.79 1.29
C ARG A 146 11.99 2.58 2.58
N LEU A 147 12.66 2.54 3.73
CA LEU A 147 12.05 2.40 5.05
C LEU A 147 11.65 3.76 5.67
N ASP A 148 12.12 4.89 5.11
CA ASP A 148 11.88 6.22 5.69
C ASP A 148 10.39 6.57 5.73
N GLY A 149 9.63 6.16 4.71
CA GLY A 149 8.17 6.31 4.68
C GLY A 149 7.50 5.58 5.83
N THR A 150 7.84 4.29 6.03
CA THR A 150 7.31 3.48 7.14
C THR A 150 7.66 4.08 8.50
N ARG A 151 8.88 4.61 8.68
CA ARG A 151 9.29 5.32 9.90
C ARG A 151 8.42 6.55 10.16
N HIS A 152 8.25 7.36 9.12
CA HIS A 152 7.47 8.59 9.20
C HIS A 152 6.00 8.31 9.51
N GLU A 153 5.40 7.34 8.83
CA GLU A 153 4.02 6.93 9.03
C GLU A 153 3.81 6.39 10.44
N ALA A 154 4.68 5.49 10.92
CA ALA A 154 4.59 4.97 12.28
C ALA A 154 4.70 6.07 13.34
N ALA A 155 5.63 7.01 13.18
CA ALA A 155 5.75 8.16 14.09
C ALA A 155 4.49 9.05 14.06
N ALA A 156 3.94 9.32 12.87
CA ALA A 156 2.73 10.11 12.72
C ALA A 156 1.51 9.44 13.37
N VAL A 157 1.37 8.12 13.22
CA VAL A 157 0.28 7.35 13.85
C VAL A 157 0.47 7.26 15.36
N THR A 158 1.69 7.05 15.86
CA THR A 158 1.99 7.11 17.30
C THR A 158 1.60 8.45 17.90
N ALA A 159 1.96 9.56 17.25
CA ALA A 159 1.58 10.89 17.71
C ALA A 159 0.06 11.11 17.68
N ALA A 160 -0.64 10.58 16.67
CA ALA A 160 -2.09 10.70 16.56
C ALA A 160 -2.83 9.89 17.63
N LEU A 161 -2.38 8.65 17.90
CA LEU A 161 -3.05 7.75 18.85
C LEU A 161 -2.67 8.02 20.30
N GLY A 162 -1.52 8.67 20.54
CA GLY A 162 -0.94 8.80 21.87
C GLY A 162 -0.48 7.46 22.45
N ALA A 163 -0.15 6.49 21.59
CA ALA A 163 0.26 5.15 21.97
C ALA A 163 1.38 4.63 21.04
N PRO A 164 2.31 3.78 21.53
CA PRO A 164 3.34 3.19 20.68
C PRO A 164 2.76 2.37 19.53
N VAL A 165 3.31 2.54 18.34
CA VAL A 165 2.94 1.79 17.14
C VAL A 165 4.16 1.06 16.62
N VAL A 166 4.04 -0.25 16.43
CA VAL A 166 5.14 -1.09 15.94
C VAL A 166 5.13 -1.08 14.40
N PRO A 167 6.19 -0.60 13.73
CA PRO A 167 6.28 -0.69 12.27
C PRO A 167 6.70 -2.09 11.80
N LEU A 168 5.94 -2.63 10.85
CA LEU A 168 6.17 -3.89 10.18
C LEU A 168 6.13 -3.69 8.67
N VAL A 169 7.16 -4.15 7.96
CA VAL A 169 7.17 -4.21 6.51
C VAL A 169 6.87 -5.63 6.06
N VAL A 170 5.86 -5.77 5.21
CA VAL A 170 5.47 -7.03 4.61
C VAL A 170 5.97 -7.08 3.17
N MET A 171 6.88 -8.02 2.91
CA MET A 171 7.55 -8.17 1.63
C MET A 171 6.85 -9.22 0.75
N HIS A 172 6.40 -8.77 -0.42
CA HIS A 172 5.93 -9.61 -1.52
C HIS A 172 6.97 -9.70 -2.62
N GLY A 173 7.07 -10.88 -3.24
CA GLY A 173 7.96 -11.16 -4.36
C GLY A 173 9.40 -11.43 -3.94
N ALA A 174 10.08 -10.46 -3.34
CA ALA A 174 11.49 -10.60 -2.96
C ALA A 174 11.68 -11.55 -1.76
N PRO A 175 12.56 -12.58 -1.87
CA PRO A 175 12.90 -13.41 -0.72
C PRO A 175 13.54 -12.59 0.39
N VAL A 176 13.11 -12.79 1.63
CA VAL A 176 13.74 -12.18 2.82
C VAL A 176 14.78 -13.15 3.37
N ASP A 177 16.01 -12.68 3.54
CA ASP A 177 17.09 -13.50 4.11
C ASP A 177 16.81 -13.87 5.57
N GLY A 178 17.10 -15.11 5.94
CA GLY A 178 16.77 -15.65 7.27
C GLY A 178 15.27 -15.73 7.60
N GLY A 179 14.37 -15.36 6.67
CA GLY A 179 12.91 -15.39 6.87
C GLY A 179 12.35 -14.26 7.74
N GLU A 180 13.21 -13.40 8.31
CA GLU A 180 12.87 -12.16 9.02
C GLU A 180 14.12 -11.30 9.13
N LEU A 181 13.99 -10.00 8.93
CA LEU A 181 15.06 -9.02 9.13
C LEU A 181 14.58 -7.92 10.06
N GLN A 182 15.52 -7.27 10.74
CA GLN A 182 15.25 -6.08 11.53
C GLN A 182 16.23 -4.96 11.19
N LEU A 183 15.72 -3.75 10.99
CA LEU A 183 16.57 -2.57 10.76
C LEU A 183 15.95 -1.32 11.39
N GLY A 184 16.66 -0.76 12.38
CA GLY A 184 16.26 0.43 13.12
C GLY A 184 14.82 0.35 13.64
N GLY A 185 14.49 -0.72 14.36
CA GLY A 185 13.16 -0.90 14.96
C GLY A 185 12.05 -1.38 14.00
N ILE A 186 12.31 -1.48 12.69
CA ILE A 186 11.36 -2.02 11.72
C ILE A 186 11.66 -3.49 11.49
N ARG A 187 10.64 -4.35 11.63
CA ARG A 187 10.71 -5.75 11.19
C ARG A 187 10.31 -5.86 9.73
N ILE A 188 11.00 -6.71 8.97
CA ILE A 188 10.76 -6.94 7.56
C ILE A 188 10.56 -8.44 7.38
N VAL A 189 9.37 -8.84 6.94
CA VAL A 189 8.97 -10.25 6.92
C VAL A 189 8.35 -10.63 5.57
N PRO A 190 8.49 -11.88 5.13
CA PRO A 190 7.68 -12.43 4.04
C PRO A 190 6.17 -12.32 4.32
N ALA A 191 5.37 -12.16 3.26
CA ALA A 191 3.92 -11.99 3.36
C ALA A 191 3.17 -13.11 4.08
N ASP A 192 3.57 -14.36 3.87
CA ASP A 192 3.02 -15.55 4.53
C ASP A 192 3.29 -15.60 6.03
N ARG A 193 4.29 -14.85 6.54
CA ARG A 193 4.61 -14.76 7.97
C ARG A 193 3.94 -13.58 8.68
N ALA A 194 3.31 -12.67 7.95
CA ALA A 194 2.80 -11.40 8.51
C ALA A 194 1.85 -11.61 9.70
N ALA A 195 0.84 -12.47 9.56
CA ALA A 195 -0.12 -12.72 10.62
C ALA A 195 0.51 -13.37 11.86
N ALA A 196 1.44 -14.32 11.67
CA ALA A 196 2.15 -14.96 12.78
C ALA A 196 3.00 -13.96 13.57
N VAL A 197 3.70 -13.06 12.88
CA VAL A 197 4.53 -12.03 13.50
C VAL A 197 3.68 -10.99 14.24
N ILE A 198 2.54 -10.61 13.67
CA ILE A 198 1.58 -9.70 14.34
C ILE A 198 1.03 -10.33 15.62
N ARG A 199 0.68 -11.62 15.62
CA ARG A 199 0.28 -12.32 16.85
C ARG A 199 1.38 -12.31 17.89
N ALA A 200 2.62 -12.61 17.48
CA ALA A 200 3.75 -12.64 18.39
C ALA A 200 4.08 -11.26 19.01
N LEU A 201 3.75 -10.17 18.32
CA LEU A 201 3.90 -8.81 18.82
C LEU A 201 2.94 -8.49 19.99
N ASP A 202 1.84 -9.23 20.12
CA ASP A 202 0.80 -8.99 21.13
C ASP A 202 1.17 -9.52 22.53
N HIS A 203 2.37 -10.09 22.69
CA HIS A 203 2.86 -10.66 23.96
C HIS A 203 3.44 -9.64 24.95
N THR A 204 3.33 -8.35 24.69
CA THR A 204 3.70 -7.31 25.66
C THR A 204 2.49 -7.01 26.58
N PRO A 205 2.62 -6.97 27.92
CA PRO A 205 1.51 -6.59 28.78
C PRO A 205 1.21 -5.10 28.59
N ALA A 206 0.17 -4.78 27.83
CA ALA A 206 -0.28 -3.39 27.72
C ALA A 206 -1.03 -3.01 29.00
N HIS A 207 -0.70 -1.83 29.51
CA HIS A 207 -1.50 -1.13 30.51
C HIS A 207 -2.95 -1.10 30.05
N ARG A 208 -3.88 -1.50 30.94
CA ARG A 208 -5.31 -1.29 30.77
C ARG A 208 -5.58 0.22 30.77
N THR A 209 -5.28 0.92 29.69
CA THR A 209 -5.80 2.26 29.47
C THR A 209 -7.21 2.13 28.91
N SER A 210 -8.13 2.74 29.63
CA SER A 210 -9.60 2.74 29.54
C SER A 210 -10.21 3.18 28.20
N ASP A 211 -9.41 3.47 27.17
CA ASP A 211 -9.88 3.92 25.86
C ASP A 211 -9.61 2.84 24.83
N ASP A 212 -10.68 2.41 24.15
CA ASP A 212 -10.60 1.51 23.00
C ASP A 212 -9.72 2.13 21.90
N LEU A 213 -8.45 1.70 21.85
CA LEU A 213 -7.44 2.16 20.89
C LEU A 213 -7.91 1.93 19.45
N ALA A 214 -8.69 0.87 19.19
CA ALA A 214 -9.23 0.61 17.87
C ALA A 214 -10.26 1.67 17.49
N ALA A 215 -11.22 1.98 18.37
CA ALA A 215 -12.19 3.04 18.14
C ALA A 215 -11.52 4.41 17.98
N ARG A 216 -10.46 4.69 18.75
CA ARG A 216 -9.65 5.92 18.58
C ARG A 216 -8.98 5.95 17.21
N ALA A 217 -8.37 4.86 16.77
CA ALA A 217 -7.73 4.76 15.46
C ALA A 217 -8.73 4.94 14.31
N GLU A 218 -9.93 4.36 14.41
CA GLU A 218 -10.98 4.55 13.41
C GLU A 218 -11.39 6.01 13.24
N ARG A 219 -11.55 6.74 14.34
CA ARG A 219 -11.93 8.16 14.34
C ARG A 219 -10.81 9.06 13.82
N LEU A 220 -9.59 8.86 14.30
CA LEU A 220 -8.47 9.78 14.04
C LEU A 220 -7.79 9.54 12.68
N LEU A 221 -7.90 8.34 12.13
CA LEU A 221 -7.28 7.98 10.86
C LEU A 221 -8.40 7.59 9.90
N PRO A 222 -9.15 8.49 9.26
CA PRO A 222 -10.29 8.14 8.41
C PRO A 222 -9.86 7.34 7.15
N PRO A 223 -10.78 6.67 6.42
CA PRO A 223 -10.43 6.04 5.15
C PRO A 223 -9.84 7.06 4.17
N TYR A 224 -8.79 6.66 3.45
CA TYR A 224 -8.19 7.50 2.42
C TYR A 224 -9.13 7.60 1.21
N ARG A 225 -9.54 8.82 0.86
CA ARG A 225 -10.47 9.13 -0.23
C ARG A 225 -9.87 10.23 -1.10
N ARG A 226 -8.99 9.87 -2.04
CA ARG A 226 -8.46 10.79 -3.07
C ARG A 226 -8.30 10.09 -4.41
#